data_AF-A0A9D1QMR0-F1
#
_entry.id   AF-A0A9D1QMR0-F1
#
_cell.length_a   1.000
_cell.length_b   1.000
_cell.length_c   1.000
_cell.angle_alpha   90.00
_cell.angle_beta   90.00
_cell.angle_gamma   90.00
#
_symmetry.space_group_name_H-M   'P 1'
#
loop_
_entity.id
_entity.type
_entity.pdbx_description
1 polymer ?
#
loop_
_entity_poly.entity_id
_entity_poly.type
_entity_poly.pdbx_seq_one_letter_code
_entity_poly.pdbx_strand_id
1 'polypeptide(L)'
;MFGVQVRGFDRAYTHVASVNEGCLQKEDLRLHRQHVTLTLDGEDLAIPVDYHEFLRPQDAETWGVYRNAASMDITAVSCRQQGKGRAIYVGVPLQEELLTRLLARCGVTSPFIPPLPEGISAAQLQDTATLYVNRTALTKQIPVQGHTLLGNHVEDGLLTLPPYEADIIES
;
A
#
# COMPACT_ATOMS: atom_id res chain seq x y z
N MET A 1 -21.82 -8.11 1.94
CA MET A 1 -20.88 -8.81 1.03
C MET A 1 -20.51 -7.81 -0.07
N PHE A 2 -19.25 -7.76 -0.50
CA PHE A 2 -18.63 -6.65 -1.25
C PHE A 2 -19.27 -6.27 -2.61
N GLY A 3 -20.30 -6.97 -3.06
CA GLY A 3 -20.97 -6.67 -4.33
C GLY A 3 -20.23 -7.14 -5.57
N VAL A 4 -19.30 -8.07 -5.37
CA VAL A 4 -18.46 -8.66 -6.40
C VAL A 4 -18.54 -10.18 -6.32
N GLN A 5 -18.51 -10.83 -7.47
CA GLN A 5 -18.27 -12.26 -7.59
C GLN A 5 -16.85 -12.49 -8.11
N VAL A 6 -16.06 -13.27 -7.39
CA VAL A 6 -14.74 -13.73 -7.85
C VAL A 6 -14.94 -14.96 -8.72
N ARG A 7 -14.55 -14.89 -9.99
CA ARG A 7 -14.74 -15.97 -10.98
C ARG A 7 -13.54 -16.91 -11.10
N GLY A 8 -12.41 -16.51 -10.54
CA GLY A 8 -11.14 -17.21 -10.59
C GLY A 8 -10.00 -16.22 -10.38
N PHE A 9 -8.78 -16.69 -10.61
CA PHE A 9 -7.58 -15.88 -10.54
C PHE A 9 -6.54 -16.38 -11.53
N ASP A 10 -5.57 -15.53 -11.85
CA ASP A 10 -4.36 -15.92 -12.56
C ASP A 10 -3.12 -15.44 -11.80
N ARG A 11 -1.99 -16.10 -12.07
CA ARG A 11 -0.68 -15.76 -11.52
C ARG A 11 0.29 -15.53 -12.67
N ALA A 12 1.02 -14.44 -12.62
CA ALA A 12 2.06 -14.13 -13.59
C ALA A 12 3.25 -15.11 -13.50
N TYR A 13 3.43 -15.75 -12.33
CA TYR A 13 4.49 -16.72 -12.06
C TYR A 13 3.94 -18.14 -11.84
N THR A 14 4.52 -19.10 -12.56
CA THR A 14 4.22 -20.52 -12.42
C THR A 14 5.31 -21.17 -11.57
N HIS A 15 5.03 -21.41 -10.27
CA HIS A 15 5.86 -22.16 -9.30
C HIS A 15 7.35 -21.76 -9.16
N VAL A 16 7.73 -21.21 -7.99
CA VAL A 16 9.15 -21.12 -7.59
C VAL A 16 9.62 -22.50 -7.14
N ALA A 17 10.67 -23.05 -7.75
CA ALA A 17 11.24 -24.35 -7.39
C ALA A 17 11.75 -24.44 -5.93
N SER A 18 11.81 -23.32 -5.21
CA SER A 18 12.30 -23.22 -3.83
C SER A 18 11.36 -23.81 -2.77
N VAL A 19 10.08 -24.05 -3.09
CA VAL A 19 9.12 -24.70 -2.19
C VAL A 19 8.79 -26.08 -2.76
N ASN A 20 9.68 -27.04 -2.49
CA ASN A 20 9.60 -28.39 -3.05
C ASN A 20 9.12 -29.39 -2.00
N GLU A 21 7.81 -29.39 -1.69
CA GLU A 21 7.21 -30.37 -0.75
C GLU A 21 7.18 -31.82 -1.29
N GLY A 22 7.72 -32.08 -2.49
CA GLY A 22 7.61 -33.39 -3.15
C GLY A 22 8.88 -33.94 -3.81
N CYS A 23 10.06 -33.33 -3.61
CA CYS A 23 11.34 -33.77 -4.18
C CYS A 23 11.34 -34.04 -5.70
N LEU A 24 10.40 -33.47 -6.46
CA LEU A 24 10.43 -33.50 -7.92
C LEU A 24 11.20 -32.28 -8.39
N GLN A 25 12.21 -32.50 -9.23
CA GLN A 25 12.98 -31.43 -9.83
C GLN A 25 12.08 -30.70 -10.83
N LYS A 26 11.52 -29.56 -10.40
CA LYS A 26 10.72 -28.69 -11.27
C LYS A 26 11.67 -27.65 -11.86
N GLU A 27 11.94 -27.76 -13.15
CA GLU A 27 12.63 -26.69 -13.86
C GLU A 27 11.81 -25.41 -13.77
N ASP A 28 12.44 -24.30 -13.40
CA ASP A 28 11.82 -22.98 -13.47
C ASP A 28 11.70 -22.59 -14.94
N LEU A 29 10.57 -22.96 -15.53
CA LEU A 29 10.32 -22.76 -16.96
C LEU A 29 10.17 -21.27 -17.31
N ARG A 30 10.15 -20.33 -16.34
CA ARG A 30 9.91 -18.89 -16.54
C ARG A 30 8.83 -18.59 -17.58
N LEU A 31 7.78 -19.41 -17.59
CA LEU A 31 6.64 -19.21 -18.47
C LEU A 31 5.84 -18.04 -17.89
N HIS A 32 6.16 -16.83 -18.35
CA HIS A 32 5.43 -15.62 -18.03
C HIS A 32 4.04 -15.72 -18.66
N ARG A 33 3.01 -15.91 -17.82
CA ARG A 33 1.65 -15.59 -18.22
C ARG A 33 1.52 -14.07 -18.36
N GLN A 34 0.52 -13.64 -19.11
CA GLN A 34 0.32 -12.25 -19.53
C GLN A 34 0.39 -11.27 -18.34
N HIS A 35 1.32 -10.31 -18.39
CA HIS A 35 1.43 -9.27 -17.39
C HIS A 35 0.27 -8.28 -17.54
N VAL A 36 -0.53 -8.14 -16.48
CA VAL A 36 -1.56 -7.10 -16.41
C VAL A 36 -0.99 -5.88 -15.71
N THR A 37 -1.42 -4.70 -16.15
CA THR A 37 -1.20 -3.45 -15.41
C THR A 37 -2.52 -2.96 -14.83
N LEU A 38 -2.46 -2.13 -13.79
CA LEU A 38 -3.63 -1.58 -13.14
C LEU A 38 -3.84 -0.14 -13.61
N THR A 39 -5.04 0.20 -14.06
CA THR A 39 -5.49 1.59 -14.17
C THR A 39 -6.44 1.89 -13.01
N LEU A 40 -6.20 2.95 -12.26
CA LEU A 40 -7.08 3.48 -11.21
C LEU A 40 -7.40 4.93 -11.54
N ASP A 41 -8.69 5.30 -11.56
CA ASP A 41 -9.13 6.68 -11.88
C ASP A 41 -8.61 7.22 -13.23
N GLY A 42 -8.40 6.31 -14.20
CA GLY A 42 -7.87 6.67 -15.52
C GLY A 42 -6.36 6.81 -15.59
N GLU A 43 -5.64 6.65 -14.48
CA GLU A 43 -4.18 6.66 -14.42
C GLU A 43 -3.62 5.24 -14.32
N ASP A 44 -2.59 4.95 -15.12
CA ASP A 44 -1.88 3.69 -15.05
C ASP A 44 -0.94 3.68 -13.85
N LEU A 45 -1.09 2.68 -12.99
CA LEU A 45 -0.23 2.43 -11.84
C LEU A 45 0.85 1.43 -12.25
N ALA A 46 2.11 1.81 -12.02
CA ALA A 46 3.30 1.01 -12.33
C ALA A 46 3.56 -0.05 -11.24
N ILE A 47 2.51 -0.76 -10.82
CA ILE A 47 2.60 -1.79 -9.79
C ILE A 47 2.82 -3.18 -10.42
N PRO A 48 3.81 -3.97 -9.96
CA PRO A 48 3.93 -5.36 -10.40
C PRO A 48 2.74 -6.19 -9.92
N VAL A 49 2.04 -6.85 -10.85
CA VAL A 49 0.88 -7.70 -10.54
C VAL A 49 1.23 -9.16 -10.75
N ASP A 50 1.61 -9.81 -9.65
CA ASP A 50 2.02 -11.23 -9.66
C ASP A 50 0.82 -12.18 -9.58
N TYR A 51 -0.30 -11.68 -9.08
CA TYR A 51 -1.56 -12.37 -8.86
C TYR A 51 -2.70 -11.38 -9.15
N HIS A 52 -3.71 -11.81 -9.89
CA HIS A 52 -4.93 -11.03 -10.04
C HIS A 52 -6.18 -11.90 -10.10
N GLU A 53 -7.28 -11.39 -9.57
CA GLU A 53 -8.59 -12.04 -9.55
C GLU A 53 -9.50 -11.51 -10.63
N PHE A 54 -10.29 -12.40 -11.24
CA PHE A 54 -11.32 -12.03 -12.20
C PHE A 54 -12.56 -11.57 -11.46
N LEU A 55 -12.68 -10.25 -11.27
CA LEU A 55 -13.79 -9.65 -10.54
C LEU A 55 -14.94 -9.34 -11.49
N ARG A 56 -16.11 -9.84 -11.13
CA ARG A 56 -17.38 -9.46 -11.75
C ARG A 56 -18.21 -8.63 -10.78
N PRO A 57 -18.27 -7.31 -10.94
CA PRO A 57 -19.17 -6.46 -10.17
C PRO A 57 -20.63 -6.87 -10.42
N GLN A 58 -21.43 -6.91 -9.36
CA GLN A 58 -22.87 -7.11 -9.42
C GLN A 58 -23.60 -5.80 -9.13
N ASP A 59 -23.33 -5.23 -7.96
CA ASP A 59 -23.86 -3.96 -7.47
C ASP A 59 -22.75 -3.04 -6.92
N ALA A 60 -21.49 -3.36 -7.23
CA ALA A 60 -20.33 -2.54 -6.94
C ALA A 60 -19.95 -1.68 -8.15
N GLU A 61 -19.47 -0.47 -7.89
CA GLU A 61 -18.85 0.42 -8.86
C GLU A 61 -17.42 -0.05 -9.14
N THR A 62 -17.00 -0.05 -10.41
CA THR A 62 -15.61 -0.28 -10.78
C THR A 62 -14.78 0.99 -10.57
N TRP A 63 -13.78 0.92 -9.71
CA TRP A 63 -12.83 2.01 -9.46
C TRP A 63 -11.52 1.86 -10.25
N GLY A 64 -11.12 0.61 -10.49
CA GLY A 64 -9.90 0.30 -11.22
C GLY A 64 -10.09 -0.93 -12.10
N VAL A 65 -9.32 -0.97 -13.19
CA VAL A 65 -9.39 -2.04 -14.20
C VAL A 65 -8.01 -2.59 -14.52
N TYR A 66 -7.96 -3.86 -14.86
CA TYR A 66 -6.80 -4.46 -15.48
C TYR A 66 -6.68 -3.97 -16.92
N ARG A 67 -5.47 -3.66 -17.35
CA ARG A 67 -5.08 -3.57 -18.75
C ARG A 67 -4.39 -4.85 -19.17
N ASN A 68 -4.52 -5.18 -20.45
CA ASN A 68 -3.91 -6.37 -21.04
C ASN A 68 -4.35 -7.69 -20.38
N ALA A 69 -5.51 -7.72 -19.72
CA ALA A 69 -6.09 -8.97 -19.25
C ALA A 69 -6.69 -9.75 -20.44
N ALA A 70 -6.48 -11.06 -20.47
CA ALA A 70 -7.13 -11.95 -21.45
C ALA A 70 -8.64 -12.13 -21.19
N SER A 71 -9.07 -11.89 -19.95
CA SER A 71 -10.46 -12.04 -19.51
C SER A 71 -11.30 -10.80 -19.81
N MET A 72 -12.60 -11.00 -20.03
CA MET A 72 -13.59 -9.90 -20.08
C MET A 72 -13.91 -9.33 -18.69
N ASP A 73 -13.66 -10.10 -17.62
CA ASP A 73 -13.85 -9.67 -16.24
C ASP A 73 -12.63 -8.81 -15.81
N ILE A 74 -12.57 -7.57 -16.33
CA ILE A 74 -11.41 -6.67 -16.20
C ILE A 74 -11.40 -5.81 -14.93
N THR A 75 -12.39 -5.93 -14.04
CA THR A 75 -12.40 -5.11 -12.82
C THR A 75 -11.28 -5.55 -11.89
N ALA A 76 -10.49 -4.60 -11.41
CA ALA A 76 -9.38 -4.83 -10.49
C ALA A 76 -9.67 -4.27 -9.09
N VAL A 77 -10.36 -3.13 -9.02
CA VAL A 77 -10.82 -2.54 -7.77
C VAL A 77 -12.29 -2.20 -7.91
N SER A 78 -13.09 -2.62 -6.93
CA SER A 78 -14.52 -2.29 -6.87
C SER A 78 -14.88 -1.67 -5.54
N CYS A 79 -15.91 -0.83 -5.53
CA CYS A 79 -16.45 -0.21 -4.33
C CYS A 79 -17.97 -0.32 -4.32
N ARG A 80 -18.53 -0.79 -3.22
CA ARG A 80 -19.97 -0.81 -2.98
C ARG A 80 -20.34 0.11 -1.83
N GLN A 81 -21.32 0.98 -2.03
CA GLN A 81 -21.94 1.73 -0.95
C GLN A 81 -22.80 0.80 -0.09
N GLN A 82 -22.62 0.84 1.23
CA GLN A 82 -23.41 0.05 2.18
C GLN A 82 -23.83 0.91 3.37
N GLY A 83 -25.08 1.40 3.33
CA GLY A 83 -25.57 2.37 4.31
C GLY A 83 -24.70 3.63 4.29
N LYS A 84 -24.14 4.00 5.44
CA LYS A 84 -23.22 5.14 5.59
C LYS A 84 -21.76 4.80 5.25
N GLY A 85 -21.43 3.54 5.06
CA GLY A 85 -20.07 3.06 4.80
C GLY A 85 -19.85 2.62 3.36
N ARG A 86 -18.61 2.19 3.09
CA ARG A 86 -18.19 1.66 1.79
C ARG A 86 -17.47 0.33 2.01
N ALA A 87 -17.66 -0.60 1.08
CA ALA A 87 -16.93 -1.85 1.03
C ALA A 87 -16.07 -1.85 -0.24
N ILE A 88 -14.74 -1.88 -0.10
CA ILE A 88 -13.80 -1.87 -1.22
C ILE A 88 -13.19 -3.26 -1.35
N TYR A 89 -13.18 -3.79 -2.57
CA TYR A 89 -12.52 -5.05 -2.91
C TYR A 89 -11.38 -4.78 -3.89
N VAL A 90 -10.21 -5.36 -3.62
CA VAL A 90 -9.00 -5.23 -4.43
C VAL A 90 -8.59 -6.62 -4.89
N GLY A 91 -8.60 -6.85 -6.20
CA GLY A 91 -8.30 -8.15 -6.81
C GLY A 91 -6.82 -8.43 -7.02
N VAL A 92 -5.93 -7.58 -6.52
CA VAL A 92 -4.46 -7.70 -6.60
C VAL A 92 -3.84 -7.57 -5.21
N PRO A 93 -2.60 -8.06 -5.01
CA PRO A 93 -1.84 -7.75 -3.81
C PRO A 93 -1.75 -6.24 -3.61
N LEU A 94 -2.13 -5.78 -2.43
CA LEU A 94 -2.17 -4.37 -2.12
C LEU A 94 -0.75 -3.82 -1.92
N GLN A 95 -0.36 -2.87 -2.76
CA GLN A 95 0.91 -2.14 -2.64
C GLN A 95 0.68 -0.75 -2.07
N GLU A 96 1.73 -0.12 -1.53
CA GLU A 96 1.66 1.16 -0.83
C GLU A 96 1.06 2.28 -1.70
N GLU A 97 1.46 2.37 -2.98
CA GLU A 97 0.92 3.34 -3.93
C GLU A 97 -0.60 3.17 -4.10
N LEU A 98 -1.05 1.92 -4.33
CA LEU A 98 -2.47 1.62 -4.49
C LEU A 98 -3.26 1.91 -3.20
N LEU A 99 -2.76 1.48 -2.04
CA LEU A 99 -3.39 1.76 -0.75
C LEU A 99 -3.53 3.27 -0.52
N THR A 100 -2.46 4.03 -0.78
CA THR A 100 -2.46 5.50 -0.60
C THR A 100 -3.53 6.17 -1.45
N ARG A 101 -3.67 5.76 -2.72
CA ARG A 101 -4.68 6.30 -3.63
C ARG A 101 -6.11 5.93 -3.18
N LEU A 102 -6.32 4.70 -2.72
CA LEU A 102 -7.62 4.26 -2.20
C LEU A 102 -8.02 4.99 -0.91
N LEU A 103 -7.06 5.20 0.00
CA LEU A 103 -7.26 5.98 1.22
C LEU A 103 -7.59 7.44 0.89
N ALA A 104 -6.86 8.06 -0.03
CA ALA A 104 -7.14 9.42 -0.50
C ALA A 104 -8.55 9.54 -1.09
N ARG A 105 -9.00 8.55 -1.88
CA ARG A 105 -10.36 8.48 -2.42
C ARG A 105 -11.44 8.33 -1.34
N CYS A 106 -11.06 7.85 -0.16
CA CYS A 106 -11.92 7.80 1.04
C CYS A 106 -11.81 9.05 1.91
N GLY A 107 -11.04 10.06 1.51
CA GLY A 107 -10.79 11.27 2.30
C GLY A 107 -9.80 11.06 3.45
N VAL A 108 -9.04 9.96 3.43
CA VAL A 108 -8.00 9.69 4.43
C VAL A 108 -6.67 10.21 3.89
N THR A 109 -6.16 11.27 4.52
CA THR A 109 -4.87 11.90 4.19
C THR A 109 -3.94 11.86 5.40
N SER A 110 -2.63 11.91 5.16
CA SER A 110 -1.65 12.08 6.24
C SER A 110 -1.94 13.37 7.01
N PRO A 111 -1.96 13.35 8.36
CA PRO A 111 -2.07 14.57 9.14
C PRO A 111 -0.75 15.36 9.18
N PHE A 112 0.37 14.76 8.76
CA PHE A 112 1.69 15.37 8.81
C PHE A 112 1.99 16.18 7.54
N ILE A 113 2.27 17.48 7.73
CA ILE A 113 2.68 18.41 6.68
C ILE A 113 3.96 19.13 7.17
N PRO A 114 5.09 19.02 6.45
CA PRO A 114 5.28 18.26 5.20
C PRO A 114 5.16 16.73 5.40
N PRO A 115 5.02 15.95 4.31
CA PRO A 115 5.06 14.49 4.38
C PRO A 115 6.30 13.98 5.10
N LEU A 116 6.14 12.90 5.87
CA LEU A 116 7.25 12.30 6.60
C LEU A 116 8.30 11.72 5.63
N PRO A 117 9.60 11.82 5.94
CA PRO A 117 10.64 11.13 5.18
C PRO A 117 10.44 9.62 5.18
N GLU A 118 10.83 8.94 4.10
CA GLU A 118 10.79 7.48 4.00
C GLU A 118 11.52 6.82 5.19
N GLY A 119 10.86 5.81 5.77
CA GLY A 119 11.38 5.07 6.92
C GLY A 119 11.06 5.70 8.28
N ILE A 120 10.49 6.91 8.31
CA ILE A 120 9.93 7.51 9.52
C ILE A 120 8.46 7.09 9.65
N SER A 121 8.06 6.74 10.87
CA SER A 121 6.66 6.68 11.27
C SER A 121 6.40 7.69 12.36
N ALA A 122 5.22 8.32 12.36
CA ALA A 122 4.83 9.22 13.42
C ALA A 122 3.40 8.94 13.89
N ALA A 123 3.15 9.23 15.16
CA ALA A 123 1.85 9.09 15.80
C ALA A 123 1.62 10.28 16.73
N GLN A 124 0.49 10.95 16.55
CA GLN A 124 0.04 11.97 17.49
C GLN A 124 -0.45 11.28 18.77
N LEU A 125 0.17 11.60 19.90
CA LEU A 125 -0.16 11.01 21.21
C LEU A 125 -1.23 11.82 21.93
N GLN A 126 -1.12 13.14 21.84
CA GLN A 126 -2.02 14.15 22.40
C GLN A 126 -2.06 15.36 21.46
N ASP A 127 -2.90 16.35 21.75
CA ASP A 127 -3.03 17.56 20.92
C ASP A 127 -1.69 18.31 20.76
N THR A 128 -0.78 18.19 21.73
CA THR A 128 0.51 18.90 21.77
C THR A 128 1.74 18.02 21.58
N ALA A 129 1.57 16.70 21.39
CA ALA A 129 2.70 15.76 21.39
C ALA A 129 2.67 14.77 20.22
N THR A 130 3.80 14.64 19.51
CA THR A 130 3.97 13.70 18.40
C THR A 130 5.18 12.80 18.62
N LEU A 131 4.97 11.49 18.59
CA LEU A 131 6.03 10.48 18.57
C LEU A 131 6.55 10.32 17.14
N TYR A 132 7.86 10.39 16.95
CA TYR A 132 8.56 10.05 15.72
C TYR A 132 9.47 8.84 15.96
N VAL A 133 9.46 7.89 15.04
CA VAL A 133 10.28 6.67 15.11
C VAL A 133 11.00 6.48 13.79
N ASN A 134 12.32 6.34 13.85
CA ASN A 134 13.14 5.94 12.72
C ASN A 134 13.16 4.42 12.62
N ARG A 135 12.69 3.85 11.50
CA ARG A 135 12.65 2.39 11.28
C ARG A 135 13.80 1.91 10.39
N THR A 136 14.84 2.73 10.21
CA THR A 136 15.94 2.47 9.29
C THR A 136 17.28 2.45 9.99
N ALA A 137 18.27 1.83 9.33
CA ALA A 137 19.66 1.80 9.78
C ALA A 137 20.41 3.13 9.51
N LEU A 138 19.74 4.16 9.00
CA LEU A 138 20.34 5.43 8.61
C LEU A 138 19.81 6.54 9.52
N THR A 139 20.65 7.53 9.82
CA THR A 139 20.20 8.75 10.51
C THR A 139 19.21 9.50 9.62
N LYS A 140 18.14 10.02 10.23
CA LYS A 140 17.08 10.75 9.54
C LYS A 140 16.90 12.12 10.18
N GLN A 141 16.55 13.11 9.36
CA GLN A 141 16.21 14.45 9.82
C GLN A 141 14.77 14.76 9.48
N ILE A 142 14.04 15.31 10.44
CA ILE A 142 12.60 15.53 10.36
C ILE A 142 12.33 16.99 10.75
N PRO A 143 11.64 17.79 9.90
CA PRO A 143 11.17 19.10 10.29
C PRO A 143 10.14 19.00 11.40
N VAL A 144 10.37 19.66 12.53
CA VAL A 144 9.52 19.64 13.71
C VAL A 144 9.40 21.03 14.33
N GLN A 145 8.33 21.25 15.11
CA GLN A 145 8.15 22.44 15.94
C GLN A 145 7.94 22.00 17.39
N GLY A 146 8.74 22.56 18.30
CA GLY A 146 8.71 22.20 19.72
C GLY A 146 10.05 21.69 20.22
N HIS A 147 10.01 20.91 21.28
CA HIS A 147 11.17 20.39 21.97
C HIS A 147 11.09 18.88 22.19
N THR A 148 12.26 18.24 22.26
CA THR A 148 12.40 16.80 22.54
C THR A 148 12.04 16.47 23.99
N LEU A 149 11.45 15.29 24.20
CA LEU A 149 11.23 14.72 25.53
C LEU A 149 12.14 13.52 25.83
N LEU A 150 12.73 12.86 24.82
CA LEU A 150 13.61 11.70 25.00
C LEU A 150 15.10 12.04 24.85
N GLY A 151 15.43 13.30 24.56
CA GLY A 151 16.78 13.83 24.59
C GLY A 151 17.55 13.77 23.27
N ASN A 152 16.91 13.47 22.13
CA ASN A 152 17.57 13.67 20.83
C ASN A 152 17.67 15.16 20.49
N HIS A 153 18.54 15.45 19.52
CA HIS A 153 18.90 16.82 19.19
C HIS A 153 17.91 17.43 18.19
N VAL A 154 17.39 18.61 18.54
CA VAL A 154 16.64 19.48 17.64
C VAL A 154 17.48 20.73 17.39
N GLU A 155 17.87 20.94 16.13
CA GLU A 155 18.67 22.10 15.71
C GLU A 155 18.01 22.74 14.50
N ASP A 156 17.84 24.07 14.53
CA ASP A 156 17.18 24.83 13.47
C ASP A 156 15.81 24.25 13.03
N GLY A 157 15.07 23.68 13.98
CA GLY A 157 13.76 23.05 13.72
C GLY A 157 13.83 21.67 13.05
N LEU A 158 15.00 21.04 13.04
CA LEU A 158 15.21 19.68 12.54
C LEU A 158 15.52 18.73 13.70
N LEU A 159 14.63 17.76 13.94
CA LEU A 159 14.91 16.62 14.78
C LEU A 159 15.84 15.67 14.04
N THR A 160 16.99 15.36 14.64
CA THR A 160 17.91 14.33 14.14
C THR A 160 17.68 13.03 14.92
N LEU A 161 17.17 11.99 14.24
CA LEU A 161 17.00 10.66 14.80
C LEU A 161 18.09 9.71 14.28
N PRO A 162 18.94 9.16 15.17
CA PRO A 162 19.86 8.09 14.81
C PRO A 162 19.14 6.82 14.31
N PRO A 163 19.89 5.84 13.78
CA PRO A 163 19.33 4.55 13.36
C PRO A 163 18.47 3.89 14.44
N TYR A 164 17.25 3.49 14.09
CA TYR A 164 16.31 2.80 14.98
C TYR A 164 15.88 3.54 16.26
N GLU A 165 16.18 4.84 16.36
CA GLU A 165 15.80 5.67 17.51
C GLU A 165 14.42 6.32 17.35
N ALA A 166 13.90 6.82 18.47
CA ALA A 166 12.64 7.53 18.55
C ALA A 166 12.74 8.78 19.44
N ASP A 167 11.86 9.76 19.20
CA ASP A 167 11.65 10.88 20.10
C ASP A 167 10.20 11.34 20.10
N ILE A 168 9.80 12.05 21.15
CA ILE A 168 8.53 12.74 21.24
C ILE A 168 8.82 14.24 21.18
N ILE A 169 8.18 14.92 20.23
CA ILE A 169 8.20 16.36 20.16
C ILE A 169 6.94 16.92 20.81
N GLU A 170 7.13 17.78 21.81
CA GLU A 170 6.08 18.55 22.45
C GLU A 170 6.11 20.01 21.94
N SER A 171 4.98 20.45 21.39
CA SER A 171 4.74 21.77 20.78
C SER A 171 4.35 22.83 21.80
#